data_AF-A0A4Y8UKL4-F1
#
_entry.id   AF-A0A4Y8UKL4-F1
#
_cell.length_a   1.000
_cell.length_b   1.000
_cell.length_c   1.000
_cell.angle_alpha   90.00
_cell.angle_beta   90.00
_cell.angle_gamma   90.00
#
_symmetry.space_group_name_H-M   'P 1'
#
loop_
_entity.id
_entity.type
_entity.pdbx_description
1 polymer ?
#
loop_
_entity_poly.entity_id
_entity_poly.type
_entity_poly.pdbx_seq_one_letter_code
_entity_poly.pdbx_strand_id
1 'polypeptide(L)'
;MLCQGCHIPTGEGGRGVPNMNNQVGYFLHLPAGREYLVRVPGSANSALNDERLTELLNWTLLEFGGSSLAADWQPYSVAEVTAARQQPLFEVIEFRAQLVEQLQQANYPIDP
;
A
#
# COMPACT_ATOMS: atom_id res chain seq x y z
N MET A 1 15.22 5.02 6.53
CA MET A 1 14.62 5.05 7.88
C MET A 1 13.19 5.60 7.92
N LEU A 2 12.74 6.41 6.95
CA LEU A 2 11.42 7.09 7.02
C LEU A 2 10.20 6.16 7.21
N CYS A 3 10.19 4.97 6.61
CA CYS A 3 9.04 4.05 6.71
C CYS A 3 9.26 2.93 7.74
N GLN A 4 10.51 2.50 7.91
CA GLN A 4 10.88 1.41 8.83
C GLN A 4 10.71 1.78 10.31
N GLY A 5 10.61 3.07 10.66
CA GLY A 5 10.28 3.48 12.04
C GLY A 5 8.89 2.99 12.49
N CYS A 6 7.95 2.85 11.56
CA CYS A 6 6.60 2.39 11.81
C CYS A 6 6.37 0.95 11.34
N HIS A 7 6.87 0.60 10.15
CA HIS A 7 6.68 -0.72 9.55
C HIS A 7 7.68 -1.78 10.00
N ILE A 8 8.70 -1.39 10.77
CA ILE A 8 9.90 -2.16 11.12
C ILE A 8 10.65 -2.71 9.88
N PRO A 9 11.93 -3.12 9.99
CA PRO A 9 12.68 -3.59 8.82
C PRO A 9 12.08 -4.83 8.14
N THR A 10 11.38 -5.67 8.91
CA THR A 10 10.74 -6.90 8.42
C THR A 10 9.36 -6.68 7.79
N GLY A 11 8.81 -5.46 7.80
CA GLY A 11 7.50 -5.16 7.22
C GLY A 11 6.29 -5.65 8.02
N GLU A 12 6.50 -6.29 9.17
CA GLU A 12 5.41 -6.82 10.02
C GLU A 12 4.58 -5.72 10.68
N GLY A 13 5.13 -4.50 10.79
CA GLY A 13 4.45 -3.39 11.46
C GLY A 13 4.31 -3.53 12.97
N GLY A 14 3.30 -2.87 13.53
CA GLY A 14 3.02 -2.82 14.98
C GLY A 14 2.16 -1.60 15.38
N ARG A 15 1.55 -1.64 16.57
CA ARG A 15 0.78 -0.51 17.18
C ARG A 15 -0.12 0.27 16.19
N GLY A 16 -0.97 -0.45 15.44
CA GLY A 16 -1.90 0.17 14.47
C GLY A 16 -1.35 0.33 13.05
N VAL A 17 -0.10 -0.05 12.80
CA VAL A 17 0.50 -0.18 11.48
C VAL A 17 0.32 -1.62 10.99
N PRO A 18 -0.37 -1.87 9.86
CA PRO A 18 -0.64 -3.22 9.36
C PRO A 18 0.63 -3.96 8.92
N ASN A 19 0.56 -5.29 9.02
CA ASN A 19 1.55 -6.19 8.42
C ASN A 19 1.46 -6.14 6.90
N MET A 20 2.59 -5.96 6.22
CA MET A 20 2.66 -5.96 4.75
C MET A 20 2.99 -7.33 4.17
N ASN A 21 3.63 -8.21 4.94
CA ASN A 21 4.18 -9.49 4.46
C ASN A 21 3.08 -10.42 3.97
N ASN A 22 3.10 -10.75 2.68
CA ASN A 22 2.09 -11.56 2.01
C ASN A 22 0.67 -10.96 2.10
N GLN A 23 0.58 -9.64 2.29
CA GLN A 23 -0.69 -8.91 2.46
C GLN A 23 -0.81 -7.72 1.50
N VAL A 24 0.27 -6.94 1.35
CA VAL A 24 0.25 -5.65 0.63
C VAL A 24 -0.12 -5.78 -0.86
N GLY A 25 0.18 -6.92 -1.47
CA GLY A 25 -0.13 -7.18 -2.87
C GLY A 25 -1.63 -7.30 -3.16
N TYR A 26 -2.44 -7.73 -2.19
CA TYR A 26 -3.89 -7.91 -2.41
C TYR A 26 -4.60 -6.61 -2.75
N PHE A 27 -4.13 -5.48 -2.22
CA PHE A 27 -4.68 -4.16 -2.53
C PHE A 27 -4.60 -3.81 -4.02
N LEU A 28 -3.70 -4.41 -4.79
CA LEU A 28 -3.59 -4.18 -6.23
C LEU A 28 -4.74 -4.80 -7.04
N HIS A 29 -5.53 -5.71 -6.46
CA HIS A 29 -6.71 -6.28 -7.11
C HIS A 29 -7.91 -5.33 -7.14
N LEU A 30 -7.85 -4.22 -6.39
CA LEU A 30 -8.87 -3.17 -6.41
C LEU A 30 -8.24 -1.87 -6.94
N PRO A 31 -8.85 -1.17 -7.93
CA PRO A 31 -8.38 0.15 -8.34
C PRO A 31 -8.25 1.12 -7.15
N ALA A 32 -9.23 1.13 -6.26
CA ALA A 32 -9.21 1.93 -5.03
C ALA A 32 -8.14 1.48 -4.02
N GLY A 33 -7.80 0.18 -3.99
CA GLY A 33 -6.73 -0.35 -3.14
C GLY A 33 -5.34 0.01 -3.64
N ARG A 34 -5.16 0.06 -4.96
CA ARG A 34 -3.94 0.55 -5.59
C ARG A 34 -3.71 2.03 -5.27
N GLU A 35 -4.73 2.87 -5.42
CA GLU A 35 -4.63 4.29 -5.01
C GLU A 35 -4.40 4.46 -3.51
N TYR A 36 -5.02 3.60 -2.68
CA TYR A 36 -4.87 3.64 -1.23
C TYR A 36 -3.40 3.61 -0.80
N LEU A 37 -2.58 2.72 -1.35
CA LEU A 37 -1.16 2.60 -0.98
C LEU A 37 -0.37 3.89 -1.25
N VAL A 38 -0.76 4.67 -2.26
CA VAL A 38 -0.18 6.00 -2.54
C VAL A 38 -0.70 7.04 -1.54
N ARG A 39 -1.99 6.98 -1.22
CA ARG A 39 -2.73 8.02 -0.49
C ARG A 39 -2.70 7.90 1.03
N VAL A 40 -2.25 6.76 1.58
CA VAL A 40 -2.04 6.59 3.03
C VAL A 40 -1.20 7.78 3.54
N PRO A 41 -1.61 8.47 4.64
CA PRO A 41 -1.00 9.72 5.04
C PRO A 41 0.53 9.69 5.19
N GLY A 42 1.12 8.57 5.62
CA GLY A 42 2.57 8.40 5.72
C GLY A 42 3.29 8.36 4.36
N SER A 43 2.62 7.86 3.32
CA SER A 43 3.09 7.81 1.93
C SER A 43 2.91 9.18 1.25
N ALA A 44 1.66 9.66 1.25
CA ALA A 44 1.26 10.89 0.56
C ALA A 44 1.98 12.14 1.11
N ASN A 45 2.17 12.22 2.42
CA ASN A 45 2.82 13.38 3.07
C ASN A 45 4.32 13.15 3.34
N SER A 46 4.92 12.09 2.79
CA SER A 46 6.35 11.84 2.95
C SER A 46 7.19 12.96 2.34
N ALA A 47 8.42 13.14 2.83
CA ALA A 47 9.37 14.09 2.25
C ALA A 47 9.96 13.63 0.89
N LEU A 48 9.57 12.45 0.40
CA LEU A 48 10.01 11.95 -0.89
C LEU A 48 9.29 12.71 -2.01
N ASN A 49 9.99 12.96 -3.13
CA ASN A 49 9.33 13.36 -4.37
C ASN A 49 8.61 12.16 -5.01
N ASP A 50 7.85 12.40 -6.07
CA ASP A 50 7.00 11.38 -6.68
C ASP A 50 7.81 10.24 -7.31
N GLU A 51 8.98 10.54 -7.87
CA GLU A 51 9.88 9.51 -8.42
C GLU A 51 10.36 8.55 -7.32
N ARG A 52 10.86 9.09 -6.20
CA ARG A 52 11.37 8.28 -5.09
C ARG A 52 10.25 7.55 -4.36
N LEU A 53 9.06 8.13 -4.29
CA LEU A 53 7.88 7.46 -3.74
C LEU A 53 7.45 6.29 -4.63
N THR A 54 7.47 6.48 -5.95
CA THR A 54 7.16 5.42 -6.92
C THR A 54 8.13 4.24 -6.78
N GLU A 55 9.44 4.52 -6.73
CA GLU A 55 10.46 3.48 -6.50
C GLU A 55 10.22 2.74 -5.18
N LEU A 56 9.91 3.47 -4.11
CA LEU A 56 9.66 2.88 -2.79
C LEU A 56 8.42 1.98 -2.79
N LEU A 57 7.32 2.41 -3.42
CA LEU A 57 6.09 1.61 -3.49
C LEU A 57 6.31 0.32 -4.30
N ASN A 58 7.00 0.42 -5.44
CA ASN A 58 7.34 -0.76 -6.25
C ASN A 58 8.28 -1.71 -5.50
N TRP A 59 9.29 -1.19 -4.80
CA TRP A 59 10.17 -2.01 -3.98
C TRP A 59 9.41 -2.67 -2.82
N THR A 60 8.50 -1.96 -2.17
CA THR A 60 7.67 -2.48 -1.06
C THR A 60 6.84 -3.68 -1.53
N LEU A 61 6.25 -3.60 -2.72
CA LEU A 61 5.50 -4.71 -3.31
C LEU A 61 6.41 -5.89 -3.64
N LEU A 62 7.58 -5.66 -4.21
CA LEU A 62 8.53 -6.73 -4.53
C LEU A 62 9.08 -7.43 -3.27
N GLU A 63 9.38 -6.66 -2.22
CA GLU A 63 9.98 -7.17 -0.98
C GLU A 63 8.95 -7.90 -0.10
N PHE A 64 7.77 -7.30 0.09
CA PHE A 64 6.79 -7.77 1.07
C PHE A 64 5.55 -8.39 0.44
N GLY A 65 5.33 -8.23 -0.86
CA GLY A 65 4.14 -8.72 -1.55
C GLY A 65 4.02 -10.24 -1.54
N GLY A 66 5.13 -10.97 -1.63
CA GLY A 66 5.17 -12.43 -1.47
C GLY A 66 4.03 -13.15 -2.20
N SER A 67 3.28 -14.01 -1.50
CA SER A 67 2.15 -14.75 -2.10
C SER A 67 0.92 -13.90 -2.44
N SER A 68 0.84 -12.65 -1.97
CA SER A 68 -0.25 -11.72 -2.30
C SER A 68 -0.03 -10.95 -3.60
N LEU A 69 1.17 -10.99 -4.18
CA LEU A 69 1.49 -10.26 -5.39
C LEU A 69 1.25 -11.13 -6.63
N ALA A 70 0.34 -10.71 -7.50
CA ALA A 70 0.09 -11.40 -8.76
C ALA A 70 1.35 -11.40 -9.65
N ALA A 71 1.59 -12.49 -10.39
CA ALA A 71 2.78 -12.63 -11.23
C ALA A 71 2.85 -11.58 -12.36
N ASP A 72 1.70 -11.11 -12.82
CA ASP A 72 1.51 -10.12 -13.88
C ASP A 72 1.15 -8.73 -13.34
N TRP A 73 1.42 -8.47 -12.05
CA TRP A 73 1.19 -7.17 -11.44
C TRP A 73 1.92 -6.06 -12.22
N GLN A 74 1.29 -4.89 -12.28
CA GLN A 74 1.83 -3.76 -13.00
C GLN A 74 2.53 -2.80 -12.02
N PRO A 75 3.82 -2.46 -12.23
CA PRO A 75 4.51 -1.45 -11.45
C PRO A 75 3.80 -0.10 -11.47
N TYR A 76 3.87 0.64 -10.37
CA TYR A 76 3.46 2.04 -10.33
C TYR A 76 4.30 2.86 -11.30
N SER A 77 3.62 3.77 -12.00
CA SER A 77 4.27 4.83 -12.77
C SER A 77 4.33 6.13 -11.96
N VAL A 78 5.29 6.99 -12.28
CA VAL A 78 5.40 8.31 -11.63
C VAL A 78 4.13 9.14 -11.85
N ALA A 79 3.58 9.11 -13.07
CA ALA A 79 2.36 9.86 -13.40
C ALA A 79 1.15 9.41 -12.57
N GLU A 80 1.01 8.10 -12.35
CA GLU A 80 -0.02 7.53 -11.49
C GLU A 80 0.14 7.99 -10.04
N VAL A 81 1.36 7.88 -9.50
CA VAL A 81 1.67 8.27 -8.12
C VAL A 81 1.44 9.77 -7.91
N THR A 82 1.92 10.62 -8.83
CA THR A 82 1.69 12.06 -8.80
C THR A 82 0.19 12.37 -8.76
N ALA A 83 -0.61 11.76 -9.64
CA ALA A 83 -2.05 12.03 -9.70
C ALA A 83 -2.77 11.61 -8.41
N ALA A 84 -2.50 10.40 -7.91
CA ALA A 84 -3.13 9.90 -6.69
C ALA A 84 -2.72 10.70 -5.45
N ARG A 85 -1.46 11.13 -5.37
CA ARG A 85 -0.91 11.88 -4.23
C ARG A 85 -1.56 13.26 -4.03
N GLN A 86 -2.09 13.87 -5.09
CA GLN A 86 -2.83 15.13 -5.01
C GLN A 86 -4.24 14.98 -4.39
N GLN A 87 -4.64 13.76 -4.01
CA GLN A 87 -5.96 13.48 -3.44
C GLN A 87 -5.84 12.96 -2.00
N PRO A 88 -5.85 13.86 -0.99
CA PRO A 88 -5.74 13.46 0.40
C PRO A 88 -6.79 12.43 0.81
N LEU A 89 -6.37 11.45 1.60
CA LEU A 89 -7.25 10.47 2.23
C LEU A 89 -7.38 10.82 3.72
N PHE A 90 -8.54 11.33 4.11
CA PHE A 90 -8.81 11.76 5.49
C PHE A 90 -9.25 10.60 6.39
N GLU A 91 -10.21 9.80 5.95
CA GLU A 91 -10.76 8.66 6.69
C GLU A 91 -10.03 7.36 6.33
N VAL A 92 -8.72 7.32 6.63
CA VAL A 92 -7.83 6.22 6.21
C VAL A 92 -8.20 4.87 6.84
N ILE A 93 -8.74 4.87 8.06
CA ILE A 93 -9.08 3.65 8.80
C ILE A 93 -10.35 3.02 8.20
N GLU A 94 -11.38 3.84 8.03
CA GLU A 94 -12.67 3.47 7.45
C GLU A 94 -12.49 3.01 6.01
N PHE A 95 -11.69 3.74 5.22
CA PHE A 95 -11.40 3.38 3.84
C PHE A 95 -10.63 2.07 3.73
N ARG A 96 -9.63 1.83 4.62
CA ARG A 96 -8.94 0.54 4.66
C ARG A 96 -9.91 -0.60 5.00
N ALA A 97 -10.78 -0.41 6.00
CA ALA A 97 -11.74 -1.42 6.40
C ALA A 97 -12.68 -1.82 5.24
N GLN A 98 -13.15 -0.84 4.45
CA GLN A 98 -13.96 -1.10 3.25
C GLN A 98 -13.21 -1.87 2.16
N LEU A 99 -11.92 -1.59 1.95
CA LEU A 99 -11.09 -2.33 0.99
C LEU A 99 -10.84 -3.76 1.44
N VAL A 100 -10.53 -3.96 2.73
CA VAL A 100 -10.36 -5.28 3.34
C VAL A 100 -11.64 -6.10 3.20
N GLU A 101 -12.80 -5.53 3.50
CA GLU A 101 -14.09 -6.22 3.35
C GLU A 101 -14.33 -6.66 1.90
N GLN A 102 -14.09 -5.77 0.93
CA GLN A 102 -14.22 -6.11 -0.50
C GLN A 102 -13.27 -7.23 -0.93
N LEU A 103 -12.01 -7.20 -0.45
CA LEU A 103 -11.02 -8.23 -0.75
C LEU A 103 -11.40 -9.58 -0.13
N GLN A 104 -11.92 -9.59 1.10
CA GLN A 104 -12.40 -10.80 1.76
C GLN A 104 -13.63 -11.38 1.05
N GLN A 105 -14.56 -10.54 0.60
CA GLN A 105 -15.71 -10.95 -0.23
C GLN A 105 -15.27 -11.56 -1.57
N ALA A 106 -14.15 -11.10 -2.13
CA ALA A 106 -13.52 -11.65 -3.32
C ALA A 106 -12.59 -12.86 -3.03
N ASN A 107 -12.64 -13.42 -1.82
CA ASN A 107 -11.87 -14.58 -1.37
C ASN A 107 -10.35 -14.40 -1.31
N TYR A 108 -9.86 -13.16 -1.22
CA TYR A 108 -8.45 -12.93 -0.88
C TYR A 108 -8.22 -13.12 0.63
N PRO A 109 -7.19 -13.87 1.07
CA PRO A 109 -6.91 -14.12 2.48
C PRO A 109 -6.16 -12.94 3.11
N ILE A 110 -6.83 -11.78 3.13
CA ILE A 110 -6.28 -10.54 3.69
C ILE A 110 -6.61 -10.43 5.19
N ASP A 111 -5.60 -10.02 5.96
CA ASP A 111 -5.74 -9.75 7.38
C ASP A 111 -6.56 -8.46 7.63
N PRO A 112 -7.38 -8.42 8.69
CA PRO A 112 -8.26 -7.29 8.99
C PRO A 112 -7.55 -5.98 9.32
#